data_AF-A0A2S9XPD9-F1
#
_entry.id   AF-A0A2S9XPD9-F1
#
_cell.length_a   1.000
_cell.length_b   1.000
_cell.length_c   1.000
_cell.angle_alpha   90.00
_cell.angle_beta   90.00
_cell.angle_gamma   90.00
#
_symmetry.space_group_name_H-M   'P 1'
#
loop_
_entity.id
_entity.type
_entity.pdbx_description
1 polymer ?
#
loop_
_entity_poly.entity_id
_entity_poly.type
_entity_poly.pdbx_seq_one_letter_code
_entity_poly.pdbx_strand_id
1 'polypeptide(L)'
;MACPSGSSEPIFTDRGRLRQCVLLSLVVAGMPTSRRVCTLLSGALVLSLASCEGRPLPSPGDGINFGEAGDGDGSGEGEGEGDGDGDGDGDSTGSAGCVAVVDELVITDDTAPESVACVEEVLGDLTIGPTTQLVNLEVLANLREVGGTIYVFGNLSLTSLAGLEQLESVDWLHIRRNHNLSDLHGLGGLVWAEQITVSNNAGMTSLAGLPTGLAPLVLEVAGNDLLPSLDGLPSFESPDHGGAIHVEIEDNPALIDLGGLSDCCAAQPASVVIDGNDALTDLDGLEGFERLDTLRLHDNLGLVDLDGLDNLSEVQTLDVQYDHCVPGTAASLVDFGGAESLTEVDVLQIQWVDSLTSLAGLEGVGGLSKLLVRNNAGLAWGEVLALESQTAPGLVDTCGGVDGPECAAEPCPMF
;
A
#
# COMPACT_ATOMS: atom_id res chain seq x y z
N MET A 1 35.29 37.62 -47.55
CA MET A 1 34.66 36.53 -48.35
C MET A 1 33.93 35.66 -47.34
N ALA A 2 32.67 35.98 -47.06
CA ALA A 2 31.45 35.60 -47.79
C ALA A 2 30.88 34.25 -47.27
N CYS A 3 29.66 34.33 -46.72
CA CYS A 3 28.81 33.23 -46.31
C CYS A 3 28.49 32.26 -47.46
N PRO A 4 27.83 31.14 -47.12
CA PRO A 4 26.56 30.87 -47.80
C PRO A 4 25.40 30.61 -46.84
N SER A 5 24.23 30.83 -47.42
CA SER A 5 22.86 30.90 -46.89
C SER A 5 22.01 29.70 -47.34
N GLY A 6 20.94 29.39 -46.60
CA GLY A 6 19.75 28.66 -47.06
C GLY A 6 19.33 27.56 -46.07
N SER A 7 18.43 27.79 -45.11
CA SER A 7 16.96 27.93 -45.17
C SER A 7 16.18 26.61 -45.38
N SER A 8 15.58 26.10 -44.31
CA SER A 8 14.15 25.69 -44.26
C SER A 8 13.76 25.33 -42.81
N GLU A 9 12.86 26.13 -42.24
CA GLU A 9 12.07 25.76 -41.06
C GLU A 9 10.97 24.76 -41.46
N PRO A 10 10.34 24.11 -40.46
CA PRO A 10 8.93 24.42 -40.28
C PRO A 10 8.60 24.91 -38.86
N ILE A 11 7.64 25.84 -38.86
CA ILE A 11 6.96 26.45 -37.73
C ILE A 11 6.00 25.42 -37.12
N PHE A 12 6.12 25.16 -35.81
CA PHE A 12 4.99 24.82 -34.97
C PHE A 12 4.96 25.76 -33.78
N THR A 13 3.81 26.41 -33.63
CA THR A 13 3.50 27.41 -32.61
C THR A 13 3.29 26.74 -31.26
N ASP A 14 4.20 26.98 -30.33
CA ASP A 14 4.03 26.71 -28.92
C ASP A 14 3.20 27.84 -28.26
N ARG A 15 2.06 27.48 -27.66
CA ARG A 15 1.33 28.30 -26.71
C ARG A 15 1.28 27.53 -25.40
N GLY A 16 2.28 27.77 -24.56
CA GLY A 16 2.33 27.24 -23.22
C GLY A 16 1.28 27.80 -22.27
N ARG A 17 1.12 27.08 -21.15
CA ARG A 17 1.22 27.57 -19.77
C ARG A 17 1.20 26.37 -18.83
N LEU A 18 2.36 25.82 -18.50
CA LEU A 18 2.56 25.04 -17.27
C LEU A 18 3.24 25.96 -16.26
N ARG A 19 2.57 26.17 -15.12
CA ARG A 19 3.08 26.98 -14.01
C ARG A 19 4.08 26.14 -13.23
N GLN A 20 5.36 26.50 -13.31
CA GLN A 20 6.39 26.05 -12.38
C GLN A 20 6.11 26.63 -10.99
N CYS A 21 5.78 25.78 -10.01
CA CYS A 21 5.96 26.10 -8.60
C CYS A 21 7.40 25.76 -8.21
N VAL A 22 8.23 26.79 -8.06
CA VAL A 22 9.57 26.68 -7.48
C VAL A 22 9.43 26.74 -5.96
N LEU A 23 9.57 25.61 -5.26
CA LEU A 23 9.82 25.60 -3.82
C LEU A 23 11.33 25.55 -3.58
N LEU A 24 11.80 26.57 -2.86
CA LEU A 24 13.20 26.81 -2.54
C LEU A 24 13.59 25.96 -1.32
N SER A 25 14.31 24.86 -1.54
CA SER A 25 14.92 24.05 -0.48
C SER A 25 16.08 24.80 0.19
N LEU A 26 15.98 25.05 1.49
CA LEU A 26 17.08 25.52 2.33
C LEU A 26 17.57 24.36 3.19
N VAL A 27 18.67 23.75 2.74
CA VAL A 27 19.48 22.78 3.46
C VAL A 27 20.26 23.49 4.58
N VAL A 28 20.13 23.02 5.82
CA VAL A 28 21.14 23.26 6.87
C VAL A 28 21.40 21.95 7.61
N ALA A 29 22.64 21.47 7.49
CA ALA A 29 23.18 20.30 8.17
C ALA A 29 23.88 20.66 9.49
N GLY A 30 23.86 19.74 10.48
CA GLY A 30 24.97 19.57 11.46
C GLY A 30 24.65 19.56 12.96
N MET A 31 24.28 18.38 13.51
CA MET A 31 24.68 17.66 14.78
C MET A 31 24.87 18.42 16.14
N PRO A 32 25.15 17.72 17.28
CA PRO A 32 24.28 16.88 18.14
C PRO A 32 24.28 17.33 19.63
N THR A 33 23.40 16.82 20.52
CA THR A 33 23.72 16.59 21.96
C THR A 33 22.66 15.76 22.70
N SER A 34 23.16 14.88 23.58
CA SER A 34 22.43 13.91 24.43
C SER A 34 21.60 14.52 25.57
N ARG A 35 20.55 13.81 26.03
CA ARG A 35 20.38 13.38 27.45
C ARG A 35 19.19 12.44 27.65
N ARG A 36 19.47 11.30 28.30
CA ARG A 36 18.54 10.30 28.87
C ARG A 36 17.72 10.89 30.03
N VAL A 37 16.46 10.46 30.22
CA VAL A 37 15.84 10.05 31.51
C VAL A 37 14.61 9.16 31.24
N CYS A 38 14.58 7.97 31.86
CA CYS A 38 13.45 7.03 31.98
C CYS A 38 12.36 7.53 32.94
N THR A 39 11.08 7.20 32.70
CA THR A 39 10.25 6.40 33.64
C THR A 39 8.91 5.96 33.03
N LEU A 40 8.61 4.67 33.19
CA LEU A 40 7.31 3.98 33.07
C LEU A 40 6.32 4.47 34.14
N LEU A 41 4.99 4.41 33.87
CA LEU A 41 4.01 3.58 34.61
C LEU A 41 2.54 3.84 34.21
N SER A 42 1.80 2.73 34.00
CA SER A 42 0.36 2.46 34.26
C SER A 42 -0.70 3.36 33.58
N GLY A 43 -1.70 2.87 32.84
CA GLY A 43 -2.39 1.58 32.88
C GLY A 43 -3.85 1.80 33.27
N ALA A 44 -4.80 1.52 32.36
CA ALA A 44 -6.15 0.99 32.61
C ALA A 44 -7.02 1.11 31.35
N LEU A 45 -7.10 0.02 30.58
CA LEU A 45 -8.26 -0.30 29.74
C LEU A 45 -8.93 -1.50 30.40
N VAL A 46 -10.23 -1.38 30.70
CA VAL A 46 -11.06 -2.50 31.19
C VAL A 46 -12.19 -2.76 30.20
N LEU A 47 -11.99 -3.87 29.49
CA LEU A 47 -12.85 -4.81 28.77
C LEU A 47 -14.38 -4.82 28.98
N SER A 48 -15.08 -5.20 27.90
CA SER A 48 -15.96 -6.40 27.83
C SER A 48 -16.12 -6.85 26.36
N LEU A 49 -15.49 -7.92 25.86
CA LEU A 49 -15.74 -9.38 25.96
C LEU A 49 -16.61 -10.01 24.84
N ALA A 50 -16.10 -11.16 24.36
CA ALA A 50 -16.72 -12.33 23.69
C ALA A 50 -16.72 -12.33 22.13
N SER A 51 -15.84 -13.08 21.46
CA SER A 51 -15.69 -14.55 21.34
C SER A 51 -16.73 -15.22 20.41
N CYS A 52 -16.22 -15.76 19.30
CA CYS A 52 -16.90 -16.56 18.30
C CYS A 52 -17.19 -17.99 18.80
N GLU A 53 -18.42 -18.46 18.63
CA GLU A 53 -18.71 -19.89 18.37
C GLU A 53 -20.08 -20.08 17.69
N GLY A 54 -20.06 -20.51 16.42
CA GLY A 54 -20.95 -21.51 15.80
C GLY A 54 -22.49 -21.43 15.81
N ARG A 55 -23.05 -21.06 14.62
CA ARG A 55 -24.36 -21.42 13.99
C ARG A 55 -25.65 -20.72 14.52
N PRO A 56 -26.74 -20.63 13.72
CA PRO A 56 -26.91 -20.52 12.25
C PRO A 56 -27.50 -19.15 11.84
N LEU A 57 -27.46 -18.81 10.54
CA LEU A 57 -28.01 -17.57 9.96
C LEU A 57 -29.45 -17.24 10.42
N PRO A 58 -29.73 -16.01 10.87
CA PRO A 58 -31.03 -15.38 10.75
C PRO A 58 -31.06 -14.39 9.58
N SER A 59 -32.24 -14.27 8.98
CA SER A 59 -32.66 -13.43 7.86
C SER A 59 -32.35 -11.91 8.00
N PRO A 60 -32.31 -11.16 6.87
CA PRO A 60 -31.76 -9.81 6.82
C PRO A 60 -32.73 -8.78 7.40
N GLY A 61 -32.19 -7.85 8.20
CA GLY A 61 -32.92 -6.72 8.76
C GLY A 61 -32.05 -5.89 9.69
N ASP A 62 -31.73 -4.69 9.21
CA ASP A 62 -31.38 -3.48 9.95
C ASP A 62 -30.03 -3.38 10.68
N GLY A 63 -29.23 -2.42 10.21
CA GLY A 63 -28.39 -1.58 11.06
C GLY A 63 -26.90 -1.90 11.07
N ILE A 64 -26.16 -1.34 10.12
CA ILE A 64 -24.73 -1.03 10.26
C ILE A 64 -24.55 -0.07 11.46
N ASN A 65 -23.98 -0.56 12.55
CA ASN A 65 -23.61 0.25 13.71
C ASN A 65 -22.12 0.62 13.62
N PHE A 66 -21.86 1.91 13.62
CA PHE A 66 -20.54 2.53 13.71
C PHE A 66 -20.04 2.43 15.15
N GLY A 67 -18.81 1.95 15.33
CA GLY A 67 -18.10 2.05 16.59
C GLY A 67 -17.18 3.26 16.56
N GLU A 68 -17.62 4.39 17.11
CA GLU A 68 -16.75 5.37 17.74
C GLU A 68 -17.44 5.95 18.98
N ALA A 69 -16.66 6.04 20.05
CA ALA A 69 -17.11 6.41 21.39
C ALA A 69 -17.51 7.88 21.47
N GLY A 70 -18.77 8.14 21.82
CA GLY A 70 -19.23 9.45 22.29
C GLY A 70 -19.32 9.45 23.81
N ASP A 71 -18.43 10.20 24.47
CA ASP A 71 -18.60 10.60 25.86
C ASP A 71 -19.78 11.59 25.94
N GLY A 72 -20.77 11.22 26.74
CA GLY A 72 -21.91 12.06 27.08
C GLY A 72 -21.78 12.62 28.47
N ASP A 73 -21.93 13.93 28.59
CA ASP A 73 -22.27 14.63 29.83
C ASP A 73 -23.40 15.63 29.55
N GLY A 74 -24.48 15.46 30.30
CA GLY A 74 -25.75 16.14 30.07
C GLY A 74 -26.01 17.36 30.95
N SER A 75 -27.26 17.79 30.80
CA SER A 75 -28.07 18.72 31.60
C SER A 75 -28.00 20.22 31.28
N GLY A 76 -29.16 20.78 30.95
CA GLY A 76 -29.40 22.22 30.89
C GLY A 76 -30.69 22.58 30.16
N GLU A 77 -31.81 22.55 30.86
CA GLU A 77 -33.11 23.04 30.41
C GLU A 77 -33.09 24.54 30.04
N GLY A 78 -33.89 24.91 29.05
CA GLY A 78 -34.14 26.31 28.71
C GLY A 78 -35.24 26.43 27.66
N GLU A 79 -36.48 26.57 28.13
CA GLU A 79 -37.65 26.92 27.31
C GLU A 79 -37.50 28.32 26.70
N GLY A 80 -37.95 28.46 25.45
CA GLY A 80 -38.10 29.74 24.77
C GLY A 80 -39.06 29.59 23.60
N GLU A 81 -40.34 29.89 23.85
CA GLU A 81 -41.36 30.05 22.82
C GLU A 81 -41.04 31.25 21.91
N GLY A 82 -41.34 31.08 20.62
CA GLY A 82 -41.23 32.13 19.61
C GLY A 82 -42.06 31.76 18.39
N ASP A 83 -43.34 32.08 18.44
CA ASP A 83 -44.25 32.05 17.30
C ASP A 83 -43.77 33.04 16.22
N GLY A 84 -43.72 32.56 14.98
CA GLY A 84 -43.40 33.34 13.80
C GLY A 84 -44.00 32.70 12.56
N ASP A 85 -45.30 32.93 12.36
CA ASP A 85 -45.96 32.77 11.06
C ASP A 85 -45.26 33.64 10.02
N GLY A 86 -44.88 33.06 8.89
CA GLY A 86 -44.20 33.78 7.81
C GLY A 86 -44.11 32.95 6.55
N ASP A 87 -45.24 32.96 5.82
CA ASP A 87 -45.38 32.96 4.36
C ASP A 87 -44.41 32.10 3.53
N GLY A 88 -45.01 31.17 2.80
CA GLY A 88 -44.32 30.42 1.77
C GLY A 88 -43.75 31.33 0.69
N ASP A 89 -42.48 31.13 0.41
CA ASP A 89 -41.93 31.29 -0.91
C ASP A 89 -41.52 29.90 -1.40
N GLY A 90 -42.40 29.31 -2.22
CA GLY A 90 -41.96 28.34 -3.19
C GLY A 90 -41.04 29.06 -4.16
N ASP A 91 -39.74 29.02 -3.89
CA ASP A 91 -38.74 29.55 -4.81
C ASP A 91 -37.90 28.41 -5.37
N SER A 92 -38.08 28.22 -6.68
CA SER A 92 -37.22 27.49 -7.59
C SER A 92 -36.92 26.01 -7.25
N THR A 93 -37.72 25.11 -7.82
CA THR A 93 -37.15 23.91 -8.46
C THR A 93 -36.36 24.34 -9.71
N GLY A 94 -35.44 25.30 -9.54
CA GLY A 94 -34.33 25.43 -10.44
C GLY A 94 -33.51 24.19 -10.18
N SER A 95 -33.47 23.27 -11.13
CA SER A 95 -32.35 22.35 -11.26
C SER A 95 -31.12 23.20 -10.97
N ALA A 96 -30.51 23.05 -9.80
CA ALA A 96 -29.18 23.57 -9.58
C ALA A 96 -28.40 22.96 -10.74
N GLY A 97 -28.06 23.81 -11.72
CA GLY A 97 -27.35 23.35 -12.89
C GLY A 97 -26.11 22.69 -12.33
N CYS A 98 -25.89 21.43 -12.70
CA CYS A 98 -24.69 20.74 -12.29
C CYS A 98 -23.47 21.65 -12.54
N VAL A 99 -22.52 21.65 -11.61
CA VAL A 99 -21.31 22.49 -11.67
C VAL A 99 -20.15 21.62 -12.11
N ALA A 100 -19.42 22.05 -13.15
CA ALA A 100 -18.33 21.27 -13.72
C ALA A 100 -17.11 21.12 -12.79
N VAL A 101 -16.90 22.08 -11.89
CA VAL A 101 -15.81 22.07 -10.90
C VAL A 101 -16.42 22.18 -9.51
N VAL A 102 -16.09 21.25 -8.63
CA VAL A 102 -16.59 21.21 -7.25
C VAL A 102 -15.43 21.08 -6.26
N ASP A 103 -15.59 21.57 -5.03
CA ASP A 103 -14.56 21.44 -4.00
C ASP A 103 -14.44 19.99 -3.52
N GLU A 104 -15.57 19.35 -3.25
CA GLU A 104 -15.69 17.98 -2.72
C GLU A 104 -16.88 17.31 -3.39
N LEU A 105 -16.83 15.99 -3.58
CA LEU A 105 -17.93 15.24 -4.16
C LEU A 105 -18.19 13.94 -3.41
N VAL A 106 -19.47 13.69 -3.08
CA VAL A 106 -19.90 12.45 -2.44
C VAL A 106 -21.00 11.78 -3.27
N ILE A 107 -20.76 10.53 -3.66
CA ILE A 107 -21.69 9.67 -4.37
C ILE A 107 -22.24 8.62 -3.41
N THR A 108 -23.55 8.68 -3.14
CA THR A 108 -24.29 7.74 -2.28
C THR A 108 -25.49 7.16 -3.03
N ASP A 109 -26.23 6.26 -2.39
CA ASP A 109 -27.49 5.71 -2.93
C ASP A 109 -28.55 6.82 -3.22
N ASP A 110 -28.42 8.02 -2.62
CA ASP A 110 -29.33 9.16 -2.80
C ASP A 110 -28.85 10.16 -3.88
N THR A 111 -27.66 9.96 -4.45
CA THR A 111 -27.13 10.88 -5.47
C THR A 111 -27.91 10.73 -6.78
N ALA A 112 -28.66 11.77 -7.14
CA ALA A 112 -29.35 11.84 -8.43
C ALA A 112 -28.32 11.94 -9.58
N PRO A 113 -28.31 11.04 -10.58
CA PRO A 113 -27.27 11.04 -11.60
C PRO A 113 -27.10 12.36 -12.36
N GLU A 114 -28.19 13.07 -12.63
CA GLU A 114 -28.18 14.36 -13.31
C GLU A 114 -27.52 15.50 -12.52
N SER A 115 -27.38 15.36 -11.19
CA SER A 115 -26.77 16.40 -10.36
C SER A 115 -25.25 16.44 -10.47
N VAL A 116 -24.65 15.36 -10.94
CA VAL A 116 -23.20 15.14 -11.00
C VAL A 116 -22.70 14.79 -12.41
N ALA A 117 -23.59 14.52 -13.36
CA ALA A 117 -23.25 14.12 -14.73
C ALA A 117 -22.39 15.11 -15.52
N CYS A 118 -22.25 16.36 -15.07
CA CYS A 118 -21.42 17.37 -15.73
C CYS A 118 -20.10 17.65 -15.00
N VAL A 119 -19.86 17.04 -13.83
CA VAL A 119 -18.64 17.26 -13.06
C VAL A 119 -17.46 16.76 -13.88
N GLU A 120 -16.49 17.64 -14.10
CA GLU A 120 -15.25 17.36 -14.81
C GLU A 120 -14.04 17.40 -13.86
N GLU A 121 -14.14 18.14 -12.75
CA GLU A 121 -13.03 18.35 -11.80
C GLU A 121 -13.55 18.41 -10.36
N VAL A 122 -12.86 17.69 -9.46
CA VAL A 122 -13.04 17.78 -8.01
C VAL A 122 -11.73 18.32 -7.42
N LEU A 123 -11.75 19.47 -6.76
CA LEU A 123 -10.53 20.11 -6.25
C LEU A 123 -9.94 19.38 -5.03
N GLY A 124 -10.79 18.78 -4.21
CA GLY A 124 -10.45 17.96 -3.04
C GLY A 124 -10.82 16.50 -3.27
N ASP A 125 -11.52 15.90 -2.30
CA ASP A 125 -11.80 14.47 -2.31
C ASP A 125 -13.11 14.10 -3.03
N LEU A 126 -13.09 12.91 -3.62
CA LEU A 126 -14.25 12.23 -4.18
C LEU A 126 -14.52 10.97 -3.36
N THR A 127 -15.62 10.93 -2.63
CA THR A 127 -16.07 9.75 -1.90
C THR A 127 -17.19 9.04 -2.66
N ILE A 128 -17.01 7.76 -2.98
CA ILE A 128 -17.98 6.89 -3.63
C ILE A 128 -18.29 5.72 -2.70
N GLY A 129 -19.46 5.77 -2.08
CA GLY A 129 -19.94 4.74 -1.15
C GLY A 129 -19.77 5.09 0.34
N PRO A 130 -20.21 4.18 1.23
CA PRO A 130 -20.76 2.86 0.94
C PRO A 130 -22.15 2.92 0.28
N THR A 131 -22.35 2.10 -0.75
CA THR A 131 -23.64 1.97 -1.46
C THR A 131 -24.03 0.52 -1.66
N THR A 132 -25.33 0.28 -1.84
CA THR A 132 -25.85 -1.07 -2.15
C THR A 132 -26.36 -1.19 -3.59
N GLN A 133 -26.60 -0.08 -4.28
CA GLN A 133 -27.26 -0.06 -5.58
C GLN A 133 -26.34 0.34 -6.73
N LEU A 134 -25.17 0.92 -6.45
CA LEU A 134 -24.22 1.36 -7.48
C LEU A 134 -23.55 0.15 -8.14
N VAL A 135 -23.80 -0.04 -9.44
CA VAL A 135 -23.25 -1.16 -10.22
C VAL A 135 -22.03 -0.74 -11.05
N ASN A 136 -22.00 0.51 -11.49
CA ASN A 136 -20.91 1.16 -12.21
C ASN A 136 -20.86 2.66 -11.89
N LEU A 137 -19.91 3.38 -12.46
CA LEU A 137 -19.66 4.80 -12.22
C LEU A 137 -19.98 5.67 -13.45
N GLU A 138 -20.86 5.24 -14.35
CA GLU A 138 -21.20 5.96 -15.60
C GLU A 138 -21.66 7.41 -15.35
N VAL A 139 -22.17 7.67 -14.15
CA VAL A 139 -22.53 8.99 -13.67
C VAL A 139 -21.35 9.98 -13.65
N LEU A 140 -20.12 9.48 -13.57
CA LEU A 140 -18.87 10.24 -13.57
C LEU A 140 -18.17 10.29 -14.94
N ALA A 141 -18.85 9.92 -16.04
CA ALA A 141 -18.24 9.79 -17.38
C ALA A 141 -17.53 11.04 -17.93
N ASN A 142 -17.71 12.22 -17.32
CA ASN A 142 -17.04 13.46 -17.69
C ASN A 142 -15.89 13.86 -16.74
N LEU A 143 -15.71 13.15 -15.62
CA LEU A 143 -14.68 13.43 -14.63
C LEU A 143 -13.30 13.20 -15.24
N ARG A 144 -12.44 14.22 -15.14
CA ARG A 144 -11.07 14.24 -15.66
C ARG A 144 -10.01 14.35 -14.57
N GLU A 145 -10.31 15.08 -13.50
CA GLU A 145 -9.32 15.37 -12.46
C GLU A 145 -9.95 15.34 -11.07
N VAL A 146 -9.22 14.75 -10.14
CA VAL A 146 -9.49 14.83 -8.69
C VAL A 146 -8.20 15.27 -8.02
N GLY A 147 -8.19 16.48 -7.45
CA GLY A 147 -7.00 17.07 -6.83
C GLY A 147 -6.65 16.46 -5.46
N GLY A 148 -7.50 15.59 -4.92
CA GLY A 148 -7.27 14.86 -3.68
C GLY A 148 -7.46 13.35 -3.87
N THR A 149 -8.14 12.72 -2.92
CA THR A 149 -8.32 11.27 -2.87
C THR A 149 -9.65 10.85 -3.51
N ILE A 150 -9.62 9.82 -4.36
CA ILE A 150 -10.82 9.07 -4.74
C ILE A 150 -10.97 7.87 -3.80
N TYR A 151 -11.96 7.91 -2.92
CA TYR A 151 -12.36 6.80 -2.08
C TYR A 151 -13.49 6.00 -2.75
N VAL A 152 -13.19 4.85 -3.36
CA VAL A 152 -14.20 3.89 -3.81
C VAL A 152 -14.36 2.82 -2.74
N PHE A 153 -15.30 3.03 -1.80
CA PHE A 153 -15.36 2.23 -0.59
C PHE A 153 -16.72 1.57 -0.34
N GLY A 154 -16.72 0.26 -0.10
CA GLY A 154 -17.88 -0.43 0.47
C GLY A 154 -19.08 -0.52 -0.47
N ASN A 155 -18.87 -0.56 -1.79
CA ASN A 155 -19.95 -0.64 -2.77
C ASN A 155 -20.22 -2.12 -3.12
N LEU A 156 -21.20 -2.72 -2.47
CA LEU A 156 -21.41 -4.18 -2.53
C LEU A 156 -21.85 -4.67 -3.91
N SER A 157 -22.52 -3.84 -4.71
CA SER A 157 -23.02 -4.19 -6.05
C SER A 157 -22.10 -3.70 -7.18
N LEU A 158 -21.03 -2.98 -6.87
CA LEU A 158 -20.14 -2.39 -7.87
C LEU A 158 -19.33 -3.50 -8.53
N THR A 159 -19.53 -3.69 -9.84
CA THR A 159 -18.84 -4.71 -10.63
C THR A 159 -17.81 -4.12 -11.59
N SER A 160 -17.79 -2.81 -11.77
CA SER A 160 -16.91 -2.13 -12.72
C SER A 160 -16.70 -0.66 -12.34
N LEU A 161 -15.53 -0.12 -12.70
CA LEU A 161 -15.21 1.31 -12.61
C LEU A 161 -15.57 2.06 -13.91
N ALA A 162 -16.34 1.43 -14.81
CA ALA A 162 -16.82 2.07 -16.03
C ALA A 162 -17.52 3.39 -15.71
N GLY A 163 -17.19 4.43 -16.46
CA GLY A 163 -17.50 5.83 -16.17
C GLY A 163 -16.30 6.65 -15.68
N LEU A 164 -15.15 6.04 -15.35
CA LEU A 164 -13.91 6.76 -15.03
C LEU A 164 -12.93 6.85 -16.22
N GLU A 165 -13.36 6.52 -17.44
CA GLU A 165 -12.45 6.38 -18.59
C GLU A 165 -11.80 7.70 -19.04
N GLN A 166 -12.34 8.83 -18.59
CA GLN A 166 -11.79 10.17 -18.85
C GLN A 166 -10.93 10.70 -17.70
N LEU A 167 -10.82 9.99 -16.57
CA LEU A 167 -10.03 10.41 -15.43
C LEU A 167 -8.55 10.33 -15.79
N GLU A 168 -7.89 11.49 -15.83
CA GLU A 168 -6.47 11.64 -16.19
C GLU A 168 -5.57 11.78 -14.96
N SER A 169 -6.06 12.35 -13.86
CA SER A 169 -5.23 12.68 -12.69
C SER A 169 -5.97 12.51 -11.38
N VAL A 170 -5.31 11.89 -10.39
CA VAL A 170 -5.75 11.76 -9.00
C VAL A 170 -4.55 11.75 -8.07
N ASP A 171 -4.58 12.38 -6.89
CA ASP A 171 -3.47 12.25 -5.93
C ASP A 171 -3.42 10.81 -5.38
N TRP A 172 -4.51 10.36 -4.76
CA TRP A 172 -4.62 9.01 -4.22
C TRP A 172 -5.88 8.30 -4.73
N LEU A 173 -5.70 7.16 -5.39
CA LEU A 173 -6.78 6.24 -5.72
C LEU A 173 -6.90 5.14 -4.65
N HIS A 174 -7.99 5.15 -3.88
CA HIS A 174 -8.23 4.20 -2.81
C HIS A 174 -9.49 3.35 -3.11
N ILE A 175 -9.28 2.11 -3.55
CA ILE A 175 -10.36 1.17 -3.91
C ILE A 175 -10.42 0.06 -2.86
N ARG A 176 -11.46 0.11 -2.02
CA ARG A 176 -11.55 -0.79 -0.86
C ARG A 176 -12.92 -1.38 -0.59
N ARG A 177 -12.98 -2.65 -0.21
CA ARG A 177 -14.23 -3.34 0.20
C ARG A 177 -15.34 -3.32 -0.86
N ASN A 178 -14.99 -3.38 -2.15
CA ASN A 178 -15.94 -3.55 -3.25
C ASN A 178 -15.98 -5.03 -3.62
N HIS A 179 -16.78 -5.80 -2.89
CA HIS A 179 -16.75 -7.28 -2.91
C HIS A 179 -16.96 -7.91 -4.30
N ASN A 180 -17.70 -7.25 -5.19
CA ASN A 180 -18.00 -7.76 -6.53
C ASN A 180 -17.13 -7.15 -7.65
N LEU A 181 -16.19 -6.25 -7.33
CA LEU A 181 -15.28 -5.66 -8.30
C LEU A 181 -14.16 -6.68 -8.62
N SER A 182 -14.03 -7.07 -9.88
CA SER A 182 -13.11 -8.13 -10.31
C SER A 182 -11.82 -7.64 -10.95
N ASP A 183 -11.81 -6.39 -11.41
CA ASP A 183 -10.69 -5.73 -12.07
C ASP A 183 -10.82 -4.20 -12.01
N LEU A 184 -9.86 -3.50 -12.62
CA LEU A 184 -9.75 -2.05 -12.61
C LEU A 184 -10.13 -1.41 -13.96
N HIS A 185 -10.82 -2.13 -14.85
CA HIS A 185 -11.26 -1.56 -16.12
C HIS A 185 -12.20 -0.37 -15.87
N GLY A 186 -11.94 0.70 -16.62
CA GLY A 186 -12.51 2.02 -16.38
C GLY A 186 -11.43 3.06 -16.10
N LEU A 187 -10.25 2.65 -15.63
CA LEU A 187 -9.15 3.57 -15.28
C LEU A 187 -8.10 3.78 -16.38
N GLY A 188 -8.36 3.31 -17.60
CA GLY A 188 -7.38 3.35 -18.69
C GLY A 188 -7.02 4.76 -19.20
N GLY A 189 -7.70 5.80 -18.70
CA GLY A 189 -7.39 7.20 -18.98
C GLY A 189 -6.35 7.81 -18.03
N LEU A 190 -6.02 7.15 -16.92
CA LEU A 190 -5.13 7.71 -15.91
C LEU A 190 -3.74 7.97 -16.50
N VAL A 191 -3.22 9.16 -16.22
CA VAL A 191 -1.86 9.57 -16.58
C VAL A 191 -1.03 9.71 -15.31
N TRP A 192 -1.65 10.16 -14.22
CA TRP A 192 -0.95 10.39 -12.96
C TRP A 192 -1.78 9.92 -11.77
N ALA A 193 -1.10 9.21 -10.86
CA ALA A 193 -1.56 8.84 -9.55
C ALA A 193 -0.34 8.85 -8.61
N GLU A 194 -0.37 9.58 -7.50
CA GLU A 194 0.72 9.53 -6.52
C GLU A 194 0.67 8.21 -5.74
N GLN A 195 -0.52 7.81 -5.31
CA GLN A 195 -0.73 6.57 -4.56
C GLN A 195 -1.90 5.76 -5.13
N ILE A 196 -1.72 4.44 -5.16
CA ILE A 196 -2.77 3.48 -5.50
C ILE A 196 -2.88 2.46 -4.37
N THR A 197 -4.05 2.38 -3.75
CA THR A 197 -4.40 1.37 -2.76
C THR A 197 -5.57 0.54 -3.29
N VAL A 198 -5.35 -0.77 -3.45
CA VAL A 198 -6.39 -1.74 -3.83
C VAL A 198 -6.48 -2.78 -2.72
N SER A 199 -7.48 -2.67 -1.85
CA SER A 199 -7.54 -3.56 -0.69
C SER A 199 -8.91 -4.12 -0.33
N ASN A 200 -8.93 -5.33 0.23
CA ASN A 200 -10.16 -5.97 0.72
C ASN A 200 -11.24 -6.12 -0.37
N ASN A 201 -10.88 -6.27 -1.64
CA ASN A 201 -11.83 -6.49 -2.73
C ASN A 201 -11.87 -7.99 -3.04
N ALA A 202 -12.66 -8.75 -2.28
CA ALA A 202 -12.62 -10.22 -2.35
C ALA A 202 -12.99 -10.81 -3.74
N GLY A 203 -13.65 -10.05 -4.61
CA GLY A 203 -13.93 -10.45 -5.99
C GLY A 203 -12.80 -10.15 -6.97
N MET A 204 -11.74 -9.45 -6.55
CA MET A 204 -10.63 -9.00 -7.38
C MET A 204 -9.82 -10.20 -7.87
N THR A 205 -9.72 -10.34 -9.18
CA THR A 205 -9.01 -11.44 -9.85
C THR A 205 -7.91 -10.96 -10.78
N SER A 206 -7.83 -9.65 -11.03
CA SER A 206 -6.83 -9.03 -11.88
C SER A 206 -6.71 -7.54 -11.56
N LEU A 207 -5.52 -6.96 -11.69
CA LEU A 207 -5.32 -5.50 -11.63
C LEU A 207 -5.41 -4.85 -13.01
N ALA A 208 -5.85 -5.58 -14.04
CA ALA A 208 -6.01 -5.07 -15.39
C ALA A 208 -6.98 -3.88 -15.44
N GLY A 209 -6.63 -2.90 -16.28
CA GLY A 209 -7.40 -1.67 -16.46
C GLY A 209 -6.62 -0.41 -16.08
N LEU A 210 -5.52 -0.55 -15.32
CA LEU A 210 -4.52 0.50 -15.18
C LEU A 210 -3.74 0.68 -16.49
N PRO A 211 -3.41 1.93 -16.87
CA PRO A 211 -2.71 2.21 -18.12
C PRO A 211 -1.21 1.94 -17.99
N THR A 212 -0.60 1.48 -19.08
CA THR A 212 0.85 1.29 -19.17
C THR A 212 1.59 2.62 -18.99
N GLY A 213 2.64 2.63 -18.17
CA GLY A 213 3.47 3.81 -17.92
C GLY A 213 2.99 4.72 -16.77
N LEU A 214 1.94 4.33 -16.06
CA LEU A 214 1.57 4.95 -14.79
C LEU A 214 2.61 4.59 -13.71
N ALA A 215 3.13 5.58 -12.99
CA ALA A 215 4.22 5.36 -12.03
C ALA A 215 3.88 5.94 -10.66
N PRO A 216 3.07 5.23 -9.84
CA PRO A 216 2.77 5.70 -8.49
C PRO A 216 4.00 5.63 -7.59
N LEU A 217 4.09 6.56 -6.64
CA LEU A 217 5.10 6.52 -5.56
C LEU A 217 4.79 5.41 -4.56
N VAL A 218 3.51 5.16 -4.33
CA VAL A 218 3.05 4.17 -3.35
C VAL A 218 2.03 3.25 -4.01
N LEU A 219 2.32 1.96 -3.99
CA LEU A 219 1.38 0.91 -4.35
C LEU A 219 1.13 0.02 -3.13
N GLU A 220 -0.15 -0.13 -2.78
CA GLU A 220 -0.63 -1.05 -1.77
C GLU A 220 -1.65 -2.01 -2.39
N VAL A 221 -1.37 -3.31 -2.34
CA VAL A 221 -2.28 -4.38 -2.76
C VAL A 221 -2.49 -5.32 -1.58
N ALA A 222 -3.63 -5.20 -0.89
CA ALA A 222 -3.81 -5.89 0.39
C ALA A 222 -5.16 -6.62 0.53
N GLY A 223 -5.18 -7.87 1.01
CA GLY A 223 -6.43 -8.56 1.33
C GLY A 223 -7.34 -8.83 0.11
N ASN A 224 -6.77 -9.11 -1.06
CA ASN A 224 -7.52 -9.47 -2.26
C ASN A 224 -7.49 -11.00 -2.45
N ASP A 225 -8.37 -11.70 -1.74
CA ASP A 225 -8.39 -13.17 -1.60
C ASP A 225 -8.33 -14.00 -2.90
N LEU A 226 -8.75 -13.45 -4.04
CA LEU A 226 -8.83 -14.15 -5.33
C LEU A 226 -7.81 -13.67 -6.36
N LEU A 227 -6.92 -12.73 -6.01
CA LEU A 227 -5.93 -12.16 -6.93
C LEU A 227 -4.74 -13.13 -7.09
N PRO A 228 -4.50 -13.72 -8.28
CA PRO A 228 -3.45 -14.71 -8.45
C PRO A 228 -2.09 -14.11 -8.85
N SER A 229 -2.09 -12.93 -9.45
CA SER A 229 -0.89 -12.27 -9.97
C SER A 229 -1.05 -10.76 -9.93
N LEU A 230 0.08 -10.05 -9.86
CA LEU A 230 0.15 -8.60 -10.01
C LEU A 230 0.17 -8.12 -11.47
N ASP A 231 0.02 -9.03 -12.44
CA ASP A 231 -0.14 -8.70 -13.84
C ASP A 231 -1.16 -7.58 -14.08
N GLY A 232 -0.79 -6.62 -14.94
CA GLY A 232 -1.59 -5.44 -15.24
C GLY A 232 -1.26 -4.22 -14.38
N LEU A 233 -0.36 -4.35 -13.39
CA LEU A 233 0.27 -3.19 -12.78
C LEU A 233 1.09 -2.40 -13.82
N PRO A 234 1.17 -1.07 -13.65
CA PRO A 234 1.93 -0.25 -14.57
C PRO A 234 3.43 -0.26 -14.19
N SER A 235 4.29 -0.04 -15.19
CA SER A 235 5.73 0.11 -14.93
C SER A 235 5.97 1.37 -14.10
N PHE A 236 6.51 1.18 -12.91
CA PHE A 236 7.02 2.27 -12.11
C PHE A 236 8.23 2.82 -12.84
N GLU A 237 8.13 4.04 -13.34
CA GLU A 237 9.28 4.83 -13.78
C GLU A 237 9.68 5.79 -12.64
N SER A 238 10.95 6.22 -12.66
CA SER A 238 11.41 7.29 -11.77
C SER A 238 10.42 8.45 -11.83
N PRO A 239 9.76 8.81 -10.73
CA PRO A 239 8.96 10.01 -10.69
C PRO A 239 9.89 11.17 -11.05
N ASP A 240 9.47 12.06 -11.96
CA ASP A 240 10.21 13.30 -12.25
C ASP A 240 10.45 14.16 -10.99
N HIS A 241 9.79 13.80 -9.88
CA HIS A 241 9.81 14.46 -8.58
C HIS A 241 10.78 13.85 -7.54
N GLY A 242 11.45 12.72 -7.85
CA GLY A 242 12.54 12.17 -7.04
C GLY A 242 12.14 11.54 -5.70
N GLY A 243 10.93 11.01 -5.60
CA GLY A 243 10.47 10.22 -4.44
C GLY A 243 10.93 8.76 -4.52
N ALA A 244 11.16 8.15 -3.35
CA ALA A 244 11.40 6.71 -3.26
C ALA A 244 10.08 5.96 -3.50
N ILE A 245 10.16 4.79 -4.13
CA ILE A 245 8.98 3.96 -4.42
C ILE A 245 8.70 3.06 -3.23
N HIS A 246 7.43 2.94 -2.86
CA HIS A 246 6.97 2.04 -1.82
C HIS A 246 5.98 1.04 -2.40
N VAL A 247 6.28 -0.25 -2.28
CA VAL A 247 5.40 -1.34 -2.70
C VAL A 247 5.07 -2.19 -1.48
N GLU A 248 3.79 -2.33 -1.20
CA GLU A 248 3.24 -3.09 -0.09
C GLU A 248 2.23 -4.11 -0.63
N ILE A 249 2.51 -5.39 -0.43
CA ILE A 249 1.71 -6.52 -0.91
C ILE A 249 1.42 -7.40 0.29
N GLU A 250 0.18 -7.34 0.79
CA GLU A 250 -0.15 -7.94 2.08
C GLU A 250 -1.39 -8.84 2.00
N ASP A 251 -1.39 -9.97 2.68
CA ASP A 251 -2.58 -10.80 2.89
C ASP A 251 -3.32 -11.15 1.57
N ASN A 252 -2.62 -11.48 0.48
CA ASN A 252 -3.24 -11.96 -0.76
C ASN A 252 -3.04 -13.48 -0.87
N PRO A 253 -3.90 -14.31 -0.25
CA PRO A 253 -3.66 -15.75 -0.08
C PRO A 253 -3.68 -16.56 -1.39
N ALA A 254 -4.16 -15.99 -2.50
CA ALA A 254 -4.13 -16.64 -3.82
C ALA A 254 -2.97 -16.17 -4.69
N LEU A 255 -2.18 -15.18 -4.24
CA LEU A 255 -1.12 -14.56 -5.03
C LEU A 255 0.06 -15.52 -5.14
N ILE A 256 0.40 -15.87 -6.38
CA ILE A 256 1.50 -16.80 -6.69
C ILE A 256 2.59 -16.14 -7.55
N ASP A 257 2.37 -14.91 -8.01
CA ASP A 257 3.16 -14.30 -9.08
C ASP A 257 3.22 -12.77 -8.92
N LEU A 258 4.44 -12.23 -8.87
CA LEU A 258 4.71 -10.79 -8.74
C LEU A 258 5.04 -10.14 -10.10
N GLY A 259 4.89 -10.84 -11.22
CA GLY A 259 5.37 -10.45 -12.55
C GLY A 259 5.01 -9.04 -13.03
N GLY A 260 3.92 -8.45 -12.52
CA GLY A 260 3.61 -7.03 -12.73
C GLY A 260 4.67 -6.04 -12.25
N LEU A 261 5.64 -6.48 -11.45
CA LEU A 261 6.78 -5.70 -10.96
C LEU A 261 8.08 -5.92 -11.76
N SER A 262 8.12 -6.84 -12.72
CA SER A 262 9.39 -7.27 -13.35
C SER A 262 10.11 -6.15 -14.10
N ASP A 263 9.36 -5.18 -14.62
CA ASP A 263 9.87 -4.02 -15.35
C ASP A 263 10.08 -2.79 -14.43
N CYS A 264 10.03 -2.96 -13.10
CA CYS A 264 10.08 -1.88 -12.14
C CYS A 264 11.52 -1.34 -11.93
N CYS A 265 11.69 -0.03 -12.09
CA CYS A 265 12.64 0.87 -11.41
C CYS A 265 14.04 0.39 -10.95
N ALA A 266 14.79 -0.32 -11.78
CA ALA A 266 16.19 -0.73 -11.54
C ALA A 266 17.09 0.30 -10.84
N ALA A 267 16.94 1.59 -11.13
CA ALA A 267 17.83 2.63 -10.61
C ALA A 267 17.27 3.47 -9.43
N GLN A 268 16.04 3.22 -8.97
CA GLN A 268 15.42 4.05 -7.93
C GLN A 268 15.55 3.42 -6.54
N PRO A 269 15.70 4.24 -5.48
CA PRO A 269 15.47 3.77 -4.13
C PRO A 269 14.01 3.28 -4.01
N ALA A 270 13.84 2.03 -3.63
CA ALA A 270 12.53 1.46 -3.38
C ALA A 270 12.51 0.67 -2.06
N SER A 271 11.34 0.60 -1.46
CA SER A 271 11.06 -0.27 -0.31
C SER A 271 9.94 -1.22 -0.71
N VAL A 272 10.20 -2.51 -0.58
CA VAL A 272 9.27 -3.60 -0.91
C VAL A 272 8.92 -4.34 0.38
N VAL A 273 7.63 -4.43 0.65
CA VAL A 273 7.04 -5.18 1.76
C VAL A 273 6.12 -6.24 1.16
N ILE A 274 6.41 -7.50 1.48
CA ILE A 274 5.60 -8.65 1.09
C ILE A 274 5.27 -9.39 2.38
N ASP A 275 4.01 -9.35 2.78
CA ASP A 275 3.52 -9.91 4.05
C ASP A 275 2.32 -10.86 3.84
N GLY A 276 2.30 -12.02 4.49
CA GLY A 276 1.10 -12.87 4.52
C GLY A 276 0.62 -13.41 3.15
N ASN A 277 1.50 -13.52 2.15
CA ASN A 277 1.15 -14.07 0.83
C ASN A 277 1.50 -15.56 0.75
N ASP A 278 0.75 -16.38 1.48
CA ASP A 278 1.05 -17.81 1.71
C ASP A 278 1.18 -18.69 0.46
N ALA A 279 0.63 -18.28 -0.69
CA ALA A 279 0.71 -19.04 -1.94
C ALA A 279 1.94 -18.69 -2.78
N LEU A 280 2.65 -17.61 -2.46
CA LEU A 280 3.84 -17.16 -3.16
C LEU A 280 5.01 -18.10 -2.85
N THR A 281 5.66 -18.64 -3.89
CA THR A 281 6.72 -19.65 -3.74
C THR A 281 8.14 -19.14 -3.95
N ASP A 282 8.27 -18.04 -4.67
CA ASP A 282 9.52 -17.38 -5.06
C ASP A 282 9.24 -15.87 -5.18
N LEU A 283 10.24 -15.08 -5.56
CA LEU A 283 10.12 -13.64 -5.77
C LEU A 283 10.28 -13.27 -7.25
N ASP A 284 9.98 -14.20 -8.17
CA ASP A 284 9.94 -13.92 -9.60
C ASP A 284 8.99 -12.72 -9.84
N GLY A 285 9.47 -11.75 -10.61
CA GLY A 285 8.88 -10.41 -10.73
C GLY A 285 9.63 -9.30 -10.00
N LEU A 286 10.59 -9.61 -9.11
CA LEU A 286 11.47 -8.60 -8.48
C LEU A 286 12.79 -8.37 -9.24
N GLU A 287 12.98 -8.96 -10.42
CA GLU A 287 14.24 -8.88 -11.17
C GLU A 287 14.55 -7.47 -11.66
N GLY A 288 13.54 -6.60 -11.68
CA GLY A 288 13.68 -5.19 -12.01
C GLY A 288 14.51 -4.41 -11.00
N PHE A 289 14.58 -4.81 -9.73
CA PHE A 289 15.22 -4.02 -8.67
C PHE A 289 16.72 -4.31 -8.52
N GLU A 290 17.58 -3.29 -8.69
CA GLU A 290 19.02 -3.43 -8.41
C GLU A 290 19.39 -3.02 -6.97
N ARG A 291 18.56 -2.17 -6.35
CA ARG A 291 18.77 -1.59 -5.01
C ARG A 291 17.46 -1.39 -4.27
N LEU A 292 17.45 -1.73 -2.98
CA LEU A 292 16.32 -1.46 -2.09
C LEU A 292 16.79 -0.76 -0.81
N ASP A 293 16.00 0.19 -0.31
CA ASP A 293 16.14 0.68 1.05
C ASP A 293 15.61 -0.39 2.04
N THR A 294 14.55 -1.10 1.68
CA THR A 294 14.01 -2.17 2.52
C THR A 294 13.44 -3.28 1.66
N LEU A 295 13.78 -4.52 2.00
CA LEU A 295 13.07 -5.72 1.59
C LEU A 295 12.57 -6.43 2.85
N ARG A 296 11.26 -6.38 3.06
CA ARG A 296 10.58 -7.06 4.16
C ARG A 296 9.79 -8.24 3.61
N LEU A 297 10.10 -9.43 4.11
CA LEU A 297 9.46 -10.70 3.76
C LEU A 297 8.89 -11.31 5.03
N HIS A 298 7.66 -10.93 5.36
CA HIS A 298 6.97 -11.38 6.57
C HIS A 298 5.90 -12.40 6.21
N ASP A 299 5.72 -13.42 7.05
CA ASP A 299 4.65 -14.42 6.97
C ASP A 299 4.29 -15.00 5.59
N ASN A 300 5.24 -15.06 4.66
CA ASN A 300 5.07 -15.72 3.36
C ASN A 300 5.41 -17.22 3.49
N LEU A 301 4.48 -18.01 4.03
CA LEU A 301 4.75 -19.41 4.41
C LEU A 301 5.04 -20.33 3.21
N GLY A 302 4.56 -19.98 2.02
CA GLY A 302 4.79 -20.71 0.77
C GLY A 302 6.19 -20.51 0.18
N LEU A 303 6.91 -19.46 0.59
CA LEU A 303 8.17 -19.04 -0.01
C LEU A 303 9.24 -20.13 0.22
N VAL A 304 9.81 -20.66 -0.86
CA VAL A 304 10.77 -21.78 -0.83
C VAL A 304 12.21 -21.28 -0.87
N ASP A 305 12.44 -20.25 -1.69
CA ASP A 305 13.71 -19.57 -1.91
C ASP A 305 13.44 -18.10 -2.27
N LEU A 306 14.49 -17.36 -2.63
CA LEU A 306 14.44 -15.97 -3.04
C LEU A 306 14.81 -15.81 -4.53
N ASP A 307 14.49 -16.81 -5.36
CA ASP A 307 14.58 -16.68 -6.81
C ASP A 307 13.82 -15.42 -7.26
N GLY A 308 14.35 -14.70 -8.25
CA GLY A 308 13.88 -13.37 -8.65
C GLY A 308 14.70 -12.20 -8.09
N LEU A 309 15.60 -12.43 -7.12
CA LEU A 309 16.53 -11.41 -6.60
C LEU A 309 17.88 -11.33 -7.36
N ASP A 310 18.00 -12.00 -8.52
CA ASP A 310 19.26 -12.14 -9.28
C ASP A 310 20.00 -10.82 -9.59
N ASN A 311 19.27 -9.71 -9.71
CA ASN A 311 19.83 -8.39 -10.03
C ASN A 311 20.00 -7.48 -8.81
N LEU A 312 19.44 -7.86 -7.66
CA LEU A 312 19.45 -7.06 -6.44
C LEU A 312 20.81 -7.15 -5.77
N SER A 313 21.56 -6.04 -5.76
CA SER A 313 22.95 -6.03 -5.26
C SER A 313 23.12 -5.33 -3.92
N GLU A 314 22.22 -4.39 -3.60
CA GLU A 314 22.27 -3.54 -2.43
C GLU A 314 20.90 -3.49 -1.76
N VAL A 315 20.85 -3.81 -0.47
CA VAL A 315 19.64 -3.68 0.36
C VAL A 315 20.01 -3.04 1.69
N GLN A 316 19.48 -1.86 2.03
CA GLN A 316 19.82 -1.30 3.35
C GLN A 316 19.26 -2.16 4.48
N THR A 317 17.99 -2.59 4.41
CA THR A 317 17.40 -3.50 5.40
C THR A 317 16.78 -4.72 4.74
N LEU A 318 17.34 -5.90 5.01
CA LEU A 318 16.70 -7.19 4.71
C LEU A 318 16.10 -7.75 6.00
N ASP A 319 14.78 -7.90 6.01
CA ASP A 319 13.99 -8.30 7.18
C ASP A 319 13.09 -9.49 6.82
N VAL A 320 13.43 -10.67 7.33
CA VAL A 320 12.66 -11.91 7.14
C VAL A 320 12.15 -12.38 8.50
N GLN A 321 10.84 -12.46 8.66
CA GLN A 321 10.23 -12.82 9.94
C GLN A 321 8.94 -13.59 9.76
N TYR A 322 8.71 -14.59 10.61
CA TYR A 322 7.40 -15.24 10.74
C TYR A 322 6.79 -15.04 12.12
N ASP A 323 5.46 -15.05 12.20
CA ASP A 323 4.72 -14.97 13.44
C ASP A 323 4.76 -16.30 14.19
N HIS A 324 5.54 -16.32 15.28
CA HIS A 324 5.61 -17.44 16.21
C HIS A 324 4.32 -17.71 17.01
N CYS A 325 3.32 -16.82 16.91
CA CYS A 325 2.08 -16.92 17.68
C CYS A 325 0.98 -17.74 17.03
N VAL A 326 1.15 -18.11 15.76
CA VAL A 326 0.20 -18.97 15.04
C VAL A 326 0.74 -20.40 15.07
N PRO A 327 0.28 -21.28 15.97
CA PRO A 327 0.82 -22.62 16.09
C PRO A 327 0.48 -23.48 14.86
N GLY A 328 1.48 -24.18 14.32
CA GLY A 328 1.30 -25.16 13.24
C GLY A 328 1.38 -24.58 11.83
N THR A 329 1.80 -23.32 11.68
CA THR A 329 2.27 -22.77 10.40
C THR A 329 3.55 -23.49 10.00
N ALA A 330 3.57 -24.07 8.80
CA ALA A 330 4.73 -24.73 8.24
C ALA A 330 5.24 -23.86 7.10
N ALA A 331 6.31 -23.12 7.36
CA ALA A 331 6.97 -22.36 6.33
C ALA A 331 7.86 -23.24 5.45
N SER A 332 8.11 -22.78 4.22
CA SER A 332 8.82 -23.55 3.19
C SER A 332 10.27 -23.10 2.98
N LEU A 333 10.64 -21.91 3.48
CA LEU A 333 11.95 -21.30 3.23
C LEU A 333 13.05 -22.06 3.97
N VAL A 334 13.98 -22.68 3.22
CA VAL A 334 15.04 -23.54 3.79
C VAL A 334 16.43 -22.90 3.77
N ASP A 335 16.65 -21.98 2.85
CA ASP A 335 17.85 -21.15 2.69
C ASP A 335 17.50 -19.85 1.95
N PHE A 336 18.51 -19.09 1.50
CA PHE A 336 18.36 -17.82 0.78
C PHE A 336 18.83 -17.97 -0.69
N GLY A 337 18.68 -19.15 -1.31
CA GLY A 337 18.97 -19.33 -2.74
C GLY A 337 18.27 -18.26 -3.58
N GLY A 338 18.93 -17.78 -4.65
CA GLY A 338 18.45 -16.65 -5.46
C GLY A 338 18.95 -15.27 -4.98
N ALA A 339 19.49 -15.19 -3.75
CA ALA A 339 20.02 -13.95 -3.18
C ALA A 339 21.56 -13.79 -3.33
N GLU A 340 22.23 -14.61 -4.15
CA GLU A 340 23.70 -14.64 -4.31
C GLU A 340 24.29 -13.33 -4.86
N SER A 341 23.44 -12.51 -5.47
CA SER A 341 23.74 -11.18 -6.00
C SER A 341 23.94 -10.13 -4.90
N LEU A 342 23.41 -10.36 -3.70
CA LEU A 342 23.50 -9.43 -2.57
C LEU A 342 24.94 -9.32 -2.07
N THR A 343 25.47 -8.09 -2.13
CA THR A 343 26.83 -7.79 -1.67
C THR A 343 26.86 -6.73 -0.57
N GLU A 344 25.91 -5.80 -0.60
CA GLU A 344 25.82 -4.70 0.36
C GLU A 344 24.49 -4.81 1.11
N VAL A 345 24.54 -5.33 2.33
CA VAL A 345 23.43 -5.29 3.28
C VAL A 345 23.87 -4.52 4.51
N ASP A 346 23.10 -3.52 4.96
CA ASP A 346 23.43 -2.75 6.17
C ASP A 346 22.82 -3.37 7.43
N VAL A 347 21.55 -3.75 7.34
CA VAL A 347 20.77 -4.35 8.42
C VAL A 347 20.18 -5.68 7.96
N LEU A 348 20.59 -6.76 8.63
CA LEU A 348 20.03 -8.10 8.41
C LEU A 348 19.24 -8.54 9.63
N GLN A 349 17.95 -8.86 9.44
CA GLN A 349 17.05 -9.38 10.46
C GLN A 349 16.42 -10.67 9.97
N ILE A 350 16.60 -11.76 10.72
CA ILE A 350 16.04 -13.08 10.43
C ILE A 350 15.48 -13.63 11.74
N GLN A 351 14.16 -13.72 11.85
CA GLN A 351 13.50 -14.08 13.10
C GLN A 351 12.41 -15.13 12.90
N TRP A 352 12.38 -16.14 13.77
CA TRP A 352 11.27 -17.11 13.82
C TRP A 352 11.07 -17.92 12.53
N VAL A 353 12.11 -18.06 11.71
CA VAL A 353 12.10 -18.87 10.47
C VAL A 353 12.56 -20.29 10.81
N ASP A 354 11.68 -21.06 11.46
CA ASP A 354 12.02 -22.42 11.95
C ASP A 354 12.35 -23.42 10.83
N SER A 355 11.85 -23.18 9.62
CA SER A 355 12.15 -23.98 8.41
C SER A 355 13.57 -23.79 7.89
N LEU A 356 14.21 -22.67 8.24
CA LEU A 356 15.54 -22.31 7.75
C LEU A 356 16.59 -23.26 8.29
N THR A 357 17.37 -23.88 7.41
CA THR A 357 18.45 -24.80 7.78
C THR A 357 19.84 -24.30 7.40
N SER A 358 19.91 -23.35 6.46
CA SER A 358 21.15 -22.72 6.01
C SER A 358 20.93 -21.25 5.66
N LEU A 359 22.01 -20.48 5.64
CA LEU A 359 22.15 -19.11 5.14
C LEU A 359 22.82 -19.10 3.76
N ALA A 360 22.86 -20.24 3.06
CA ALA A 360 23.31 -20.32 1.68
C ALA A 360 22.54 -19.31 0.82
N GLY A 361 23.25 -18.63 -0.09
CA GLY A 361 22.76 -17.46 -0.82
C GLY A 361 23.26 -16.13 -0.24
N LEU A 362 23.55 -16.05 1.06
CA LEU A 362 24.05 -14.83 1.71
C LEU A 362 25.59 -14.79 1.87
N GLU A 363 26.35 -15.63 1.16
CA GLU A 363 27.81 -15.70 1.31
C GLU A 363 28.52 -14.42 0.88
N GLY A 364 27.90 -13.64 -0.02
CA GLY A 364 28.39 -12.35 -0.48
C GLY A 364 28.18 -11.20 0.51
N VAL A 365 27.30 -11.38 1.50
CA VAL A 365 26.90 -10.33 2.44
C VAL A 365 27.98 -10.06 3.47
N GLY A 366 28.44 -8.82 3.54
CA GLY A 366 29.37 -8.33 4.56
C GLY A 366 29.15 -6.86 4.91
N GLY A 367 29.88 -6.35 5.90
CA GLY A 367 29.82 -4.93 6.26
C GLY A 367 28.58 -4.49 7.06
N LEU A 368 27.76 -5.45 7.50
CA LEU A 368 26.56 -5.22 8.31
C LEU A 368 26.82 -4.24 9.46
N SER A 369 26.02 -3.18 9.57
CA SER A 369 25.96 -2.37 10.79
C SER A 369 25.10 -3.00 11.86
N LYS A 370 24.11 -3.84 11.51
CA LYS A 370 23.26 -4.57 12.46
C LYS A 370 22.96 -5.99 11.98
N LEU A 371 23.09 -6.96 12.89
CA LEU A 371 22.72 -8.36 12.68
C LEU A 371 21.77 -8.81 13.79
N LEU A 372 20.56 -9.22 13.41
CA LEU A 372 19.55 -9.79 14.30
C LEU A 372 19.15 -11.17 13.78
N VAL A 373 19.63 -12.26 14.40
CA VAL A 373 19.28 -13.63 13.99
C VAL A 373 18.77 -14.38 15.19
N ARG A 374 17.45 -14.51 15.33
CA ARG A 374 16.81 -15.01 16.55
C ARG A 374 15.79 -16.08 16.26
N ASN A 375 15.69 -17.07 17.14
CA ASN A 375 14.62 -18.07 17.14
C ASN A 375 14.46 -18.82 15.81
N ASN A 376 15.55 -19.10 15.09
CA ASN A 376 15.52 -19.92 13.87
C ASN A 376 15.95 -21.35 14.24
N ALA A 377 15.03 -22.20 14.69
CA ALA A 377 15.40 -23.47 15.34
C ALA A 377 16.18 -24.45 14.45
N GLY A 378 15.92 -24.45 13.14
CA GLY A 378 16.59 -25.31 12.16
C GLY A 378 18.00 -24.84 11.76
N LEU A 379 18.35 -23.58 12.02
CA LEU A 379 19.52 -22.96 11.41
C LEU A 379 20.82 -23.39 12.11
N ALA A 380 21.84 -23.77 11.34
CA ALA A 380 23.14 -24.16 11.89
C ALA A 380 23.87 -22.97 12.54
N TRP A 381 24.16 -23.04 13.84
CA TRP A 381 24.80 -21.94 14.57
C TRP A 381 26.18 -21.54 14.02
N GLY A 382 26.90 -22.48 13.41
CA GLY A 382 28.18 -22.21 12.76
C GLY A 382 28.11 -21.18 11.63
N GLU A 383 26.97 -21.11 10.91
CA GLU A 383 26.75 -20.14 9.84
C GLU A 383 26.42 -18.76 10.41
N VAL A 384 25.65 -18.69 11.50
CA VAL A 384 25.37 -17.44 12.23
C VAL A 384 26.68 -16.80 12.71
N LEU A 385 27.60 -17.60 13.27
CA LEU A 385 28.92 -17.12 13.69
C LEU A 385 29.78 -16.61 12.52
N ALA A 386 29.61 -17.18 11.33
CA ALA A 386 30.31 -16.72 10.13
C ALA A 386 29.82 -15.32 9.73
N LEU A 387 28.52 -15.06 9.72
CA LEU A 387 27.95 -13.72 9.47
C LEU A 387 28.30 -12.71 10.58
N GLU A 388 28.25 -13.13 11.85
CA GLU A 388 28.62 -12.28 12.99
C GLU A 388 30.07 -11.76 12.85
N SER A 389 30.99 -12.60 12.34
CA SER A 389 32.38 -12.20 12.10
C SER A 389 32.54 -11.08 11.06
N GLN A 390 31.51 -10.85 10.24
CA GLN A 390 31.46 -9.82 9.20
C GLN A 390 30.71 -8.56 9.65
N THR A 391 30.19 -8.53 10.88
CA THR A 391 29.34 -7.45 11.42
C THR A 391 30.11 -6.46 12.29
N ALA A 392 29.73 -5.19 12.27
CA ALA A 392 30.33 -4.16 13.13
C ALA A 392 30.16 -4.47 14.64
N PRO A 393 31.17 -4.17 15.49
CA PRO A 393 31.08 -4.46 16.92
C PRO A 393 29.93 -3.71 17.63
N GLY A 394 29.02 -4.44 18.28
CA GLY A 394 28.04 -3.90 19.24
C GLY A 394 26.59 -3.80 18.77
N LEU A 395 26.27 -4.28 17.57
CA LEU A 395 24.91 -4.30 17.00
C LEU A 395 24.52 -5.71 16.51
N VAL A 396 25.00 -6.72 17.25
CA VAL A 396 24.70 -8.13 17.02
C VAL A 396 23.80 -8.61 18.15
N ASP A 397 22.65 -9.17 17.80
CA ASP A 397 21.78 -9.90 18.71
C ASP A 397 21.39 -11.23 18.05
N THR A 398 22.07 -12.30 18.45
CA THR A 398 21.93 -13.63 17.85
C THR A 398 21.62 -14.68 18.92
N CYS A 399 20.64 -15.53 18.65
CA CYS A 399 20.31 -16.69 19.48
C CYS A 399 19.43 -17.70 18.72
N GLY A 400 19.26 -18.90 19.27
CA GLY A 400 18.53 -20.00 18.63
C GLY A 400 19.42 -20.84 17.72
N GLY A 401 18.82 -21.66 16.87
CA GLY A 401 19.54 -22.56 15.97
C GLY A 401 20.07 -23.84 16.62
N VAL A 402 20.52 -24.75 15.75
CA VAL A 402 21.12 -26.03 16.12
C VAL A 402 22.49 -25.76 16.75
N ASP A 403 22.68 -26.25 17.98
CA ASP A 403 23.86 -26.03 18.82
C ASP A 403 24.14 -24.56 19.21
N GLY A 404 23.15 -23.68 19.04
CA GLY A 404 23.22 -22.27 19.44
C GLY A 404 22.76 -22.00 20.88
N PRO A 405 22.93 -20.76 21.37
CA PRO A 405 22.44 -20.34 22.67
C PRO A 405 20.91 -20.22 22.68
N GLU A 406 20.28 -20.53 23.80
CA GLU A 406 18.83 -20.34 23.94
C GLU A 406 18.45 -18.85 23.85
N CYS A 407 17.40 -18.55 23.09
CA CYS A 407 16.80 -17.23 23.07
C CYS A 407 16.00 -16.96 24.36
N ALA A 408 15.89 -15.69 24.73
CA ALA A 408 14.94 -15.30 25.76
C ALA A 408 13.51 -15.60 25.27
N ALA A 409 12.67 -16.17 26.14
CA ALA A 409 11.28 -16.40 25.82
C ALA A 409 10.58 -15.06 25.56
N GLU A 410 10.10 -14.88 24.34
CA GLU A 410 9.23 -13.78 23.97
C GLU A 410 7.79 -14.29 24.07
N PRO A 411 6.95 -13.67 24.90
CA PRO A 411 5.55 -14.07 24.99
C PRO A 411 4.82 -13.58 23.75
N CYS A 412 3.93 -14.42 23.23
CA CYS A 412 2.92 -13.95 22.30
C CYS A 412 2.13 -12.80 22.91
N PRO A 413 1.96 -11.68 22.19
CA PRO A 413 1.02 -10.66 22.62
C PRO A 413 -0.35 -11.31 22.81
N MET A 414 -0.86 -11.26 24.04
CA MET A 414 -2.25 -11.63 24.32
C MET A 414 -3.11 -10.49 23.78
N PHE A 415 -3.58 -10.61 22.54
CA PHE A 415 -4.56 -9.69 21.96
C PHE A 415 -5.97 -9.96 22.50
#